data_AF-A0AAU3GGT3-F1
#
_entry.id   AF-A0AAU3GGT3-F1
#
_cell.length_a   1.000
_cell.length_b   1.000
_cell.length_c   1.000
_cell.angle_alpha   90.00
_cell.angle_beta   90.00
_cell.angle_gamma   90.00
#
_symmetry.space_group_name_H-M   'P 1'
#
loop_
_entity.id
_entity.type
_entity.pdbx_description
1 polymer ?
#
loop_
_entity_poly.entity_id
_entity_poly.type
_entity_poly.pdbx_seq_one_letter_code
_entity_poly.pdbx_strand_id
1 'polypeptide(L)'
;MTSLLGEMTPVLGERHPLALELRRELARILTQLGDPQQAWAVLRSLLNDVIAVPGADHPEAGHLRDLLKNLERLLSRPARDD
;
A
#
# COMPACT_ATOMS: atom_id res chain seq x y z
N MET A 1 0.22 -3.60 18.83
CA MET A 1 -1.14 -3.62 18.27
C MET A 1 -1.08 -4.01 16.79
N THR A 2 -0.61 -5.22 16.48
CA THR A 2 -0.39 -5.71 15.10
C THR A 2 -1.16 -7.00 14.80
N SER A 3 -1.83 -7.61 15.79
CA SER A 3 -2.48 -8.92 15.62
C SER A 3 -3.73 -8.92 14.74
N LEU A 4 -4.46 -7.81 14.62
CA LEU A 4 -5.76 -7.83 13.94
C LEU A 4 -5.61 -8.11 12.43
N LEU A 5 -4.50 -7.68 11.82
CA LEU A 5 -4.24 -7.91 10.40
C LEU A 5 -3.99 -9.40 10.09
N GLY A 6 -3.29 -10.12 10.97
CA GLY A 6 -3.04 -11.55 10.79
C GLY A 6 -4.29 -12.40 10.97
N GLU A 7 -5.20 -12.01 11.85
CA GLU A 7 -6.41 -12.77 12.17
C GLU A 7 -7.57 -12.58 11.17
N MET A 8 -7.58 -11.48 10.40
CA MET A 8 -8.59 -11.24 9.35
C MET A 8 -8.26 -11.91 8.01
N THR A 9 -7.04 -12.41 7.84
CA THR A 9 -6.52 -13.00 6.60
C THR A 9 -7.26 -14.28 6.17
N PRO A 10 -7.60 -15.23 7.07
CA PRO A 10 -8.24 -16.49 6.65
C PRO A 10 -9.77 -16.43 6.51
N VAL A 11 -10.46 -15.45 7.09
CA VAL A 11 -11.94 -15.42 7.11
C VAL A 11 -12.55 -14.62 5.97
N LEU A 12 -11.86 -13.61 5.44
CA LEU A 12 -12.35 -12.76 4.35
C LEU A 12 -11.57 -12.94 3.04
N GLY A 13 -10.44 -13.65 3.07
CA GLY A 13 -9.50 -13.76 1.96
C GLY A 13 -8.71 -12.46 1.75
N GLU A 14 -7.41 -12.58 1.46
CA GLU A 14 -6.49 -11.45 1.23
C GLU A 14 -6.92 -10.49 0.11
N ARG A 15 -7.97 -10.85 -0.63
CA ARG A 15 -8.50 -10.19 -1.82
C ARG A 15 -9.81 -9.44 -1.53
N HIS A 16 -10.26 -9.40 -0.28
CA HIS A 16 -11.50 -8.71 0.10
C HIS A 16 -11.33 -7.20 0.01
N PRO A 17 -12.31 -6.44 -0.52
CA PRO A 17 -12.23 -4.98 -0.62
C PRO A 17 -11.89 -4.28 0.70
N LEU A 18 -12.38 -4.79 1.83
CA LEU A 18 -12.03 -4.28 3.17
C LEU A 18 -10.54 -4.46 3.51
N ALA A 19 -9.93 -5.58 3.12
CA ALA A 19 -8.51 -5.82 3.35
C ALA A 19 -7.65 -4.89 2.49
N LEU A 20 -8.10 -4.61 1.25
CA LEU A 20 -7.44 -3.65 0.36
C LEU A 20 -7.48 -2.23 0.92
N GLU A 21 -8.64 -1.80 1.42
CA GLU A 21 -8.82 -0.47 2.04
C GLU A 21 -7.95 -0.31 3.29
N LEU A 22 -7.90 -1.33 4.15
CA LEU A 22 -7.07 -1.32 5.35
C LEU A 22 -5.56 -1.26 5.02
N ARG A 23 -5.10 -1.99 4.00
CA ARG A 23 -3.70 -1.94 3.52
C ARG A 23 -3.36 -0.56 2.94
N ARG A 24 -4.30 0.09 2.24
CA ARG A 24 -4.13 1.47 1.74
C ARG A 24 -3.98 2.46 2.89
N GLU A 25 -4.84 2.35 3.90
CA GLU A 25 -4.81 3.24 5.06
C GLU A 25 -3.54 3.05 5.90
N LEU A 26 -3.07 1.80 6.03
CA LEU A 26 -1.78 1.51 6.67
C LEU A 26 -0.62 2.22 5.95
N ALA A 27 -0.56 2.20 4.63
CA ALA A 27 0.47 2.91 3.88
C ALA A 27 0.41 4.43 4.07
N ARG A 28 -0.80 4.99 4.18
CA ARG A 28 -1.01 6.41 4.49
C ARG A 28 -0.44 6.78 5.86
N ILE A 29 -0.74 5.97 6.87
CA ILE A 29 -0.24 6.14 8.24
C ILE A 29 1.29 6.01 8.28
N LEU A 30 1.87 5.00 7.63
CA LEU A 30 3.33 4.81 7.57
C LEU A 30 4.03 6.02 6.93
N THR A 31 3.44 6.61 5.89
CA THR A 31 3.98 7.83 5.28
C THR A 31 3.94 9.01 6.26
N GLN A 32 2.87 9.15 7.04
CA GLN A 32 2.75 10.20 8.07
C GLN A 32 3.71 10.02 9.24
N LEU A 33 4.03 8.77 9.59
CA LEU A 33 4.99 8.43 10.63
C LEU A 33 6.45 8.63 10.19
N GLY A 34 6.70 8.98 8.92
CA GLY A 34 8.04 9.15 8.39
C GLY A 34 8.70 7.86 7.92
N ASP A 35 7.90 6.81 7.67
CA ASP A 35 8.34 5.50 7.16
C ASP A 35 7.89 5.27 5.69
N PRO A 36 8.28 6.12 4.72
CA PRO A 36 7.85 5.98 3.33
C PRO A 36 8.34 4.67 2.66
N GLN A 37 9.42 4.05 3.15
CA GLN A 37 9.90 2.75 2.67
C GLN A 37 8.92 1.62 3.01
N GLN A 38 8.41 1.58 4.24
CA GLN A 38 7.42 0.58 4.64
C GLN A 38 6.08 0.83 3.92
N ALA A 39 5.68 2.09 3.79
CA ALA A 39 4.49 2.46 3.01
C ALA A 39 4.59 1.96 1.55
N TRP A 40 5.77 2.10 0.93
CA TRP A 40 6.02 1.63 -0.43
C TRP A 40 5.89 0.10 -0.56
N ALA A 41 6.45 -0.65 0.39
CA ALA A 41 6.35 -2.11 0.40
C ALA A 41 4.89 -2.58 0.49
N VAL A 42 4.10 -1.95 1.37
CA VAL A 42 2.66 -2.26 1.53
C VAL A 42 1.88 -1.95 0.25
N LEU A 43 2.07 -0.77 -0.34
CA LEU A 43 1.38 -0.39 -1.59
C LEU A 43 1.77 -1.28 -2.77
N ARG A 44 3.03 -1.72 -2.85
CA ARG A 44 3.50 -2.62 -3.90
C ARG A 44 2.86 -4.00 -3.80
N SER A 45 2.77 -4.56 -2.59
CA SER A 45 2.03 -5.81 -2.36
C SER A 45 0.56 -5.65 -2.74
N LEU A 46 -0.06 -4.56 -2.28
CA LEU A 46 -1.47 -4.26 -2.57
C LEU A 46 -1.74 -4.13 -4.08
N LEU A 47 -0.84 -3.49 -4.83
CA LEU A 47 -0.95 -3.37 -6.29
C LEU A 47 -0.92 -4.74 -6.98
N ASN A 48 -0.07 -5.66 -6.53
CA ASN A 48 -0.04 -7.03 -7.07
C ASN A 48 -1.37 -7.75 -6.83
N ASP A 49 -1.94 -7.61 -5.62
CA ASP A 49 -3.23 -8.22 -5.28
C ASP A 49 -4.36 -7.63 -6.14
N VAL A 50 -4.41 -6.30 -6.29
CA VAL A 50 -5.41 -5.61 -7.13
C VAL A 50 -5.25 -5.97 -8.61
N ILE A 51 -4.03 -6.11 -9.13
CA ILE A 51 -3.84 -6.54 -10.52
C ILE A 51 -4.28 -7.99 -10.71
N ALA A 52 -4.08 -8.86 -9.71
CA ALA A 52 -4.41 -10.27 -9.81
C ALA A 52 -5.92 -10.58 -9.80
N VAL A 53 -6.79 -9.72 -9.23
CA VAL A 53 -8.25 -9.96 -9.11
C VAL A 53 -9.06 -9.27 -10.21
N PRO A 54 -9.27 -7.94 -10.20
CA PRO A 54 -9.99 -7.27 -11.28
C PRO A 54 -9.17 -7.03 -12.56
N GLY A 55 -7.84 -7.23 -12.54
CA GLY A 55 -6.97 -6.94 -13.68
C GLY A 55 -6.32 -5.55 -13.63
N ALA A 56 -5.33 -5.32 -14.50
CA ALA A 56 -4.50 -4.12 -14.50
C ALA A 56 -5.22 -2.80 -14.85
N ASP A 57 -6.42 -2.89 -15.45
CA ASP A 57 -7.29 -1.78 -15.86
C ASP A 57 -8.20 -1.24 -14.75
N HIS A 58 -8.18 -1.87 -13.56
CA HIS A 58 -9.02 -1.42 -12.46
C HIS A 58 -8.59 -0.01 -11.97
N PRO A 59 -9.52 0.92 -11.72
CA PRO A 59 -9.20 2.29 -11.29
C PRO A 59 -8.34 2.33 -10.02
N GLU A 60 -8.56 1.39 -9.10
CA GLU A 60 -7.75 1.22 -7.89
C GLU A 60 -6.26 0.97 -8.21
N ALA A 61 -5.96 0.16 -9.24
CA ALA A 61 -4.58 -0.10 -9.64
C ALA A 61 -3.89 1.17 -10.17
N GLY A 62 -4.63 2.03 -10.87
CA GLY A 62 -4.15 3.35 -11.30
C GLY A 62 -3.78 4.22 -10.11
N HIS A 63 -4.69 4.34 -9.14
CA HIS A 63 -4.47 5.13 -7.93
C HIS A 63 -3.24 4.65 -7.12
N LEU A 64 -3.10 3.33 -6.94
CA LEU A 64 -1.96 2.74 -6.24
C LEU A 64 -0.63 2.98 -6.95
N ARG A 65 -0.61 2.95 -8.29
CA ARG A 65 0.58 3.29 -9.09
C ARG A 65 0.99 4.76 -8.89
N ASP A 66 0.04 5.68 -8.82
CA ASP A 66 0.34 7.09 -8.59
C ASP A 66 0.89 7.33 -7.18
N LEU A 67 0.33 6.66 -6.17
CA LEU A 67 0.88 6.69 -4.80
C LEU A 67 2.31 6.13 -4.74
N LEU A 68 2.59 5.02 -5.41
CA LEU A 68 3.94 4.45 -5.49
C LEU A 68 4.93 5.41 -6.17
N LYS A 69 4.57 6.02 -7.30
CA LYS A 69 5.43 7.03 -7.96
C LYS A 69 5.74 8.21 -7.06
N ASN A 70 4.76 8.67 -6.27
CA ASN A 70 4.95 9.76 -5.33
C ASN A 70 5.92 9.37 -4.20
N LEU A 71 5.78 8.16 -3.66
CA LEU A 71 6.72 7.62 -2.68
C LEU A 71 8.12 7.40 -3.27
N GLU A 72 8.25 6.88 -4.48
CA GLU A 72 9.55 6.76 -5.15
C GLU A 72 10.22 8.12 -5.34
N ARG A 73 9.46 9.16 -5.69
CA ARG A 73 9.98 10.53 -5.78
C ARG A 73 10.43 11.06 -4.42
N LEU A 74 9.69 10.74 -3.35
CA LEU A 74 10.06 11.12 -1.98
C LEU A 74 11.33 10.41 -1.52
N LEU A 75 11.45 9.12 -1.81
CA LEU A 75 12.61 8.28 -1.47
C LEU A 75 13.85 8.60 -2.31
N SER A 76 13.66 9.00 -3.57
CA SER A 76 14.75 9.37 -4.49
C SER A 76 15.21 10.82 -4.31
N ARG A 77 14.47 11.64 -3.54
CA ARG A 77 14.92 12.98 -3.20
C ARG A 77 16.04 12.79 -2.17
N PRO A 78 17.29 13.20 -2.48
CA PRO A 78 18.33 13.14 -1.47
C PRO A 78 17.82 13.96 -0.28
N ALA A 79 17.90 13.37 0.92
CA ALA A 79 17.77 14.14 2.15
C ALA A 79 18.63 15.38 1.93
N ARG A 80 17.97 16.54 1.90
CA ARG A 80 18.67 17.80 1.71
C ARG A 80 19.57 17.88 2.93
N ASP A 81 20.84 17.58 2.71
CA ASP A 81 21.93 17.69 3.68
C ASP A 81 21.80 19.10 4.27
N ASP A 82 21.43 19.16 5.55
CA ASP A 82 21.41 20.38 6.37
C ASP A 82 22.75 20.43 7.13
#